data_AF-G3UHJ1-F1
#
_entry.id   AF-G3UHJ1-F1
#
_cell.length_a   1.000
_cell.length_b   1.000
_cell.length_c   1.000
_cell.angle_alpha   90.00
_cell.angle_beta   90.00
_cell.angle_gamma   90.00
#
_symmetry.space_group_name_H-M   'P 1'
#
loop_
_entity.id
_entity.type
_entity.pdbx_description
1 polymer ?
#
loop_
_entity_poly.entity_id
_entity_poly.type
_entity_poly.pdbx_seq_one_letter_code
_entity_poly.pdbx_strand_id
1 'polypeptide(L)'
;MENGCWLFGGEFEDSVFEEGRERRAGPPASYCAKCCEPQWFYEETGSNDDVEALTIKKFKGDLAYRRQEYQKALQEYSSVSEKLSFSSFAMKRDVQEGQARCLTHLGRHAEALQIAANLENKATNTDHLTTVLYLQFAICSSLQNLEKTIVCLQKLISLHPFNPWNWGKLAEAYLNLGPALSASSQKRNSCTSSDKTIKSSSLHSEKDCLLCFPETLPGSPRFSVDTSGSDSQQNEKALKKKRGALLRQTQIKACAAFVRTRLLLQLTQSQQTSFALERNLKTQQEIEDKMKGFCFKEESLLLISEVMGEDIVPEKIKDEVHTEVRCVGSAALTASVIASSEEFEDKWFKKIKDHFCSIENQFQTEIQILA
;
A
#
# COMPACT_ATOMS: atom_id res chain seq x y z
N MET A 1 -27.24 22.18 30.09
CA MET A 1 -26.61 22.34 28.76
C MET A 1 -25.13 22.53 29.00
N GLU A 2 -24.38 21.44 29.07
CA GLU A 2 -22.93 21.50 29.22
C GLU A 2 -22.31 21.47 27.82
N ASN A 3 -21.72 22.59 27.42
CA ASN A 3 -20.89 22.62 26.22
C ASN A 3 -19.56 21.95 26.57
N GLY A 4 -19.48 20.64 26.32
CA GLY A 4 -18.24 19.87 26.36
C GLY A 4 -17.28 20.37 25.27
N CYS A 5 -16.59 21.48 25.54
CA CYS A 5 -15.58 22.05 24.67
C CYS A 5 -14.31 21.20 24.77
N TRP A 6 -14.09 20.34 23.78
CA TRP A 6 -12.90 19.50 23.68
C TRP A 6 -11.65 20.35 23.42
N LEU A 7 -10.98 20.80 24.48
CA LEU A 7 -9.62 21.34 24.35
C LEU A 7 -8.63 20.19 24.09
N PHE A 8 -8.38 19.90 22.82
CA PHE A 8 -7.08 19.39 22.38
C PHE A 8 -6.04 20.53 22.47
N GLY A 9 -5.70 20.90 23.70
CA GLY A 9 -4.59 21.78 24.02
C GLY A 9 -3.64 21.04 24.94
N GLY A 10 -2.45 20.70 24.46
CA GLY A 10 -1.38 20.28 25.37
C GLY A 10 -0.97 21.48 26.19
N GLU A 11 -1.25 21.48 27.48
CA GLU A 11 -0.65 22.44 28.41
C GLU A 11 0.86 22.18 28.42
N PHE A 12 1.58 23.05 27.72
CA PHE A 12 3.03 22.98 27.65
C PHE A 12 3.58 23.50 28.99
N GLU A 13 4.31 22.66 29.73
CA GLU A 13 5.07 23.11 30.89
C GLU A 13 6.22 24.02 30.42
N ASP A 14 5.97 25.33 30.43
CA ASP A 14 6.96 26.38 30.11
C ASP A 14 8.20 26.31 31.02
N SER A 15 8.06 25.66 32.19
CA SER A 15 9.12 25.31 33.14
C SER A 15 10.22 24.38 32.59
N VAL A 16 10.03 23.79 31.40
CA VAL A 16 11.08 23.00 30.71
C VAL A 16 12.06 23.88 29.94
N PHE A 17 11.72 25.14 29.64
CA PHE A 17 12.61 26.06 28.94
C PHE A 17 13.48 26.85 29.93
N GLU A 18 14.81 26.89 29.67
CA GLU A 18 15.71 27.79 30.40
C GLU A 18 15.26 29.25 30.24
N GLU A 19 15.39 30.04 31.31
CA GLU A 19 15.10 31.47 31.31
C GLU A 19 15.86 32.16 30.17
N GLY A 20 15.11 32.69 29.20
CA GLY A 20 15.66 33.06 27.91
C GLY A 20 16.74 34.12 28.02
N ARG A 21 17.96 33.81 27.56
CA ARG A 21 19.13 34.71 27.61
C ARG A 21 18.75 36.14 27.25
N GLU A 22 19.02 37.05 28.19
CA GLU A 22 18.66 38.47 28.11
C GLU A 22 19.14 39.06 26.77
N ARG A 23 18.17 39.31 25.87
CA ARG A 23 18.48 39.79 24.52
C ARG A 23 19.02 41.21 24.65
N ARG A 24 20.27 41.42 24.23
CA ARG A 24 20.89 42.75 24.18
C ARG A 24 19.93 43.74 23.52
N ALA A 25 19.64 44.84 24.20
CA ALA A 25 18.79 45.93 23.73
C ALA A 25 19.48 46.73 22.60
N GLY A 26 19.68 46.09 21.46
CA GLY A 26 20.07 46.71 20.20
C GLY A 26 18.91 46.63 19.19
N PRO A 27 18.88 47.50 18.18
CA PRO A 27 17.99 47.32 17.04
C PRO A 27 18.22 45.93 16.43
N PRO A 28 17.16 45.20 16.02
CA PRO A 28 17.36 43.96 15.28
C PRO A 28 18.16 44.27 14.01
N ALA A 29 19.25 43.51 13.80
CA ALA A 29 20.01 43.62 12.56
C ALA A 29 19.08 43.43 11.37
N SER A 30 19.24 44.23 10.31
CA SER A 30 18.34 44.19 9.14
C SER A 30 18.43 42.81 8.48
N TYR A 31 17.42 41.97 8.73
CA TYR A 31 17.36 40.63 8.20
C TYR A 31 17.00 40.67 6.71
N CYS A 32 18.01 40.60 5.85
CA CYS A 32 17.81 40.17 4.48
C CYS A 32 17.64 38.65 4.46
N ALA A 33 16.42 38.19 4.15
CA ALA A 33 16.20 36.79 3.83
C ALA A 33 17.10 36.36 2.67
N LYS A 34 17.68 35.15 2.73
CA LYS A 34 18.43 34.60 1.60
C LYS A 34 17.46 34.30 0.47
N CYS A 35 17.45 35.13 -0.57
CA CYS A 35 16.77 34.84 -1.83
C CYS A 35 17.55 33.73 -2.56
N CYS A 36 16.94 32.56 -2.70
CA CYS A 36 17.48 31.50 -3.55
C CYS A 36 16.83 31.62 -4.94
N GLU A 37 17.64 31.92 -5.95
CA GLU A 37 17.14 32.04 -7.33
C GLU A 37 16.56 30.71 -7.84
N PRO A 38 15.58 30.74 -8.76
CA PRO A 38 15.05 29.54 -9.39
C PRO A 38 16.19 28.72 -10.03
N GLN A 39 16.29 27.44 -9.66
CA GLN A 39 17.33 26.53 -10.15
C GLN A 39 18.77 26.95 -9.75
N TRP A 40 18.97 27.64 -8.62
CA TRP A 40 20.31 27.99 -8.08
C TRP A 40 21.33 26.83 -8.06
N PHE A 41 20.87 25.59 -7.96
CA PHE A 41 21.68 24.37 -8.00
C PHE A 41 22.10 23.91 -9.41
N TYR A 42 21.79 24.65 -10.48
CA TYR A 42 22.23 24.31 -11.84
C TYR A 42 23.70 24.63 -12.09
N GLU A 43 24.16 25.78 -11.60
CA GLU A 43 25.53 26.26 -11.78
C GLU A 43 26.55 25.30 -11.15
N GLU A 44 27.70 25.15 -11.80
CA GLU A 44 28.84 24.43 -11.23
C GLU A 44 29.55 25.33 -10.23
N THR A 45 28.95 25.51 -9.05
CA THR A 45 29.71 25.92 -7.88
C THR A 45 30.77 24.85 -7.63
N GLY A 46 32.04 25.21 -7.85
CA GLY A 46 33.21 24.40 -7.48
C GLY A 46 33.34 24.32 -5.96
N SER A 47 32.37 23.66 -5.32
CA SER A 47 32.39 23.41 -3.89
C SER A 47 33.48 22.40 -3.58
N ASN A 48 34.33 22.75 -2.62
CA ASN A 48 35.31 21.85 -2.04
C ASN A 48 34.69 20.89 -1.01
N ASP A 49 33.36 20.96 -0.76
CA ASP A 49 32.63 20.01 0.07
C ASP A 49 31.92 18.95 -0.80
N ASP A 50 32.41 17.72 -0.72
CA ASP A 50 31.81 16.56 -1.38
C ASP A 50 30.33 16.36 -1.00
N VAL A 51 29.91 16.73 0.21
CA VAL A 51 28.52 16.55 0.67
C VAL A 51 27.58 17.57 0.01
N GLU A 52 28.01 18.82 -0.13
CA GLU A 52 27.27 19.85 -0.87
C GLU A 52 27.17 19.48 -2.36
N ALA A 53 28.27 19.03 -2.98
CA ALA A 53 28.29 18.59 -4.37
C ALA A 53 27.33 17.41 -4.64
N LEU A 54 27.24 16.43 -3.72
CA LEU A 54 26.28 15.33 -3.82
C LEU A 54 24.83 15.80 -3.61
N THR A 55 24.61 16.77 -2.73
CA THR A 55 23.29 17.38 -2.50
C THR A 55 22.78 18.11 -3.75
N ILE A 56 23.65 18.91 -4.39
CA ILE A 56 23.37 19.58 -5.66
C ILE A 56 22.99 18.57 -6.76
N LYS A 57 23.73 17.45 -6.87
CA LYS A 57 23.42 16.37 -7.81
C LYS A 57 22.08 15.69 -7.51
N LYS A 58 21.75 15.42 -6.24
CA LYS A 58 20.41 14.94 -5.86
C LYS A 58 19.33 15.89 -6.38
N PHE A 59 19.47 17.20 -6.18
CA PHE A 59 18.50 18.20 -6.66
C PHE A 59 18.40 18.26 -8.20
N LYS A 60 19.52 18.08 -8.92
CA LYS A 60 19.50 17.92 -10.39
C LYS A 60 18.67 16.69 -10.80
N GLY A 61 18.82 15.57 -10.10
CA GLY A 61 17.99 14.36 -10.26
C GLY A 61 16.51 14.59 -9.95
N ASP A 62 16.19 15.23 -8.82
CA ASP A 62 14.82 15.55 -8.40
C ASP A 62 14.09 16.46 -9.41
N LEU A 63 14.80 17.46 -9.96
CA LEU A 63 14.26 18.34 -11.00
C LEU A 63 14.07 17.61 -12.34
N ALA A 64 15.03 16.77 -12.74
CA ALA A 64 14.89 15.93 -13.93
C ALA A 64 13.68 14.98 -13.80
N TYR A 65 13.47 14.38 -12.62
CA TYR A 65 12.30 13.55 -12.34
C TYR A 65 10.99 14.33 -12.48
N ARG A 66 10.91 15.54 -11.90
CA ARG A 66 9.73 16.42 -12.05
C ARG A 66 9.46 16.83 -13.50
N ARG A 67 10.50 16.94 -14.33
CA ARG A 67 10.41 17.19 -15.78
C ARG A 67 10.10 15.92 -16.61
N GLN A 68 9.93 14.76 -15.97
CA GLN A 68 9.73 13.46 -16.62
C GLN A 68 10.95 12.99 -17.45
N GLU A 69 12.13 13.58 -17.21
CA GLU A 69 13.42 13.20 -17.80
C GLU A 69 13.98 11.95 -17.08
N TYR A 70 13.18 10.88 -16.93
CA TYR A 70 13.44 9.77 -16.00
C TYR A 70 14.79 9.06 -16.18
N GLN A 71 15.26 8.91 -17.43
CA GLN A 71 16.57 8.30 -17.72
C GLN A 71 17.73 9.17 -17.20
N LYS A 72 17.61 10.50 -17.32
CA LYS A 72 18.60 11.46 -16.83
C LYS A 72 18.54 11.59 -15.30
N ALA A 73 17.34 11.60 -14.72
CA ALA A 73 17.16 11.55 -13.27
C ALA A 73 17.84 10.31 -12.67
N LEU A 74 17.64 9.13 -13.29
CA LEU A 74 18.31 7.90 -12.90
C LEU A 74 19.85 7.99 -13.01
N GLN A 75 20.39 8.64 -14.04
CA GLN A 75 21.84 8.87 -14.18
C GLN A 75 22.40 9.77 -13.07
N GLU A 76 21.74 10.89 -12.75
CA GLU A 76 22.17 11.77 -11.65
C GLU A 76 22.15 11.02 -10.31
N TYR A 77 21.04 10.33 -10.00
CA TYR A 77 20.92 9.54 -8.77
C TYR A 77 21.99 8.44 -8.66
N SER A 78 22.28 7.71 -9.75
CA SER A 78 23.36 6.71 -9.75
C SER A 78 24.73 7.34 -9.51
N SER A 79 25.02 8.50 -10.11
CA SER A 79 26.28 9.22 -9.88
C SER A 79 26.45 9.73 -8.43
N VAL A 80 25.33 9.94 -7.71
CA VAL A 80 25.34 10.20 -6.27
C VAL A 80 25.58 8.89 -5.50
N SER A 81 24.89 7.82 -5.85
CA SER A 81 25.03 6.51 -5.19
C SER A 81 26.43 5.89 -5.28
N GLU A 82 27.17 6.15 -6.35
CA GLU A 82 28.57 5.70 -6.53
C GLU A 82 29.56 6.43 -5.63
N LYS A 83 29.27 7.70 -5.31
CA LYS A 83 30.13 8.59 -4.52
C LYS A 83 29.73 8.70 -3.05
N LEU A 84 28.54 8.23 -2.69
CA LEU A 84 28.03 8.29 -1.32
C LEU A 84 28.86 7.44 -0.35
N SER A 85 29.40 8.08 0.68
CA SER A 85 30.05 7.41 1.80
C SER A 85 29.10 6.47 2.55
N PHE A 86 29.65 5.46 3.21
CA PHE A 86 28.86 4.48 3.96
C PHE A 86 28.04 5.06 5.12
N SER A 87 28.37 6.26 5.61
CA SER A 87 27.71 6.92 6.75
C SER A 87 26.45 7.72 6.37
N SER A 88 26.27 8.10 5.10
CA SER A 88 25.15 8.97 4.68
C SER A 88 23.87 8.18 4.38
N PHE A 89 23.33 7.52 5.41
CA PHE A 89 22.17 6.63 5.29
C PHE A 89 20.90 7.32 4.76
N ALA A 90 20.62 8.55 5.21
CA ALA A 90 19.43 9.30 4.81
C ALA A 90 19.47 9.65 3.31
N MET A 91 20.55 10.28 2.83
CA MET A 91 20.69 10.61 1.41
C MET A 91 20.70 9.34 0.54
N LYS A 92 21.35 8.26 1.01
CA LYS A 92 21.35 6.97 0.31
C LYS A 92 19.94 6.40 0.12
N ARG A 93 19.10 6.41 1.16
CA ARG A 93 17.69 6.00 1.06
C ARG A 93 16.92 6.87 0.06
N ASP A 94 17.01 8.20 0.21
CA ASP A 94 16.30 9.14 -0.67
C ASP A 94 16.68 8.95 -2.15
N VAL A 95 17.97 8.76 -2.43
CA VAL A 95 18.50 8.49 -3.78
C VAL A 95 18.01 7.16 -4.30
N GLN A 96 18.04 6.09 -3.49
CA GLN A 96 17.53 4.77 -3.88
C GLN A 96 16.01 4.79 -4.16
N GLU A 97 15.24 5.53 -3.36
CA GLU A 97 13.82 5.77 -3.60
C GLU A 97 13.58 6.52 -4.92
N GLY A 98 14.38 7.54 -5.21
CA GLY A 98 14.40 8.24 -6.50
C GLY A 98 14.74 7.32 -7.68
N GLN A 99 15.75 6.47 -7.56
CA GLN A 99 16.11 5.45 -8.56
C GLN A 99 14.94 4.49 -8.82
N ALA A 100 14.32 3.95 -7.77
CA ALA A 100 13.19 3.03 -7.89
C ALA A 100 11.99 3.68 -8.60
N ARG A 101 11.67 4.94 -8.29
CA ARG A 101 10.64 5.71 -9.01
C ARG A 101 10.99 5.89 -10.49
N CYS A 102 12.23 6.26 -10.82
CA CYS A 102 12.67 6.39 -12.22
C CYS A 102 12.55 5.05 -12.97
N LEU A 103 13.05 3.96 -12.38
CA LEU A 103 12.98 2.61 -12.95
C LEU A 103 11.53 2.17 -13.21
N THR A 104 10.60 2.54 -12.33
CA THR A 104 9.16 2.27 -12.50
C THR A 104 8.61 2.96 -13.75
N HIS A 105 8.90 4.26 -13.94
CA HIS A 105 8.48 5.00 -15.13
C HIS A 105 9.18 4.54 -16.42
N LEU A 106 10.37 3.94 -16.32
CA LEU A 106 11.11 3.35 -17.43
C LEU A 106 10.72 1.88 -17.71
N GLY A 107 9.70 1.33 -17.06
CA GLY A 107 9.27 -0.07 -17.23
C GLY A 107 10.18 -1.13 -16.59
N ARG A 108 11.25 -0.72 -15.91
CA ARG A 108 12.27 -1.58 -15.27
C ARG A 108 11.82 -2.03 -13.88
N HIS A 109 10.59 -2.54 -13.79
CA HIS A 109 9.91 -2.80 -12.52
C HIS A 109 10.60 -3.84 -11.62
N ALA A 110 11.29 -4.83 -12.20
CA ALA A 110 12.03 -5.83 -11.43
C ALA A 110 13.15 -5.20 -10.58
N GLU A 111 13.89 -4.25 -11.16
CA GLU A 111 14.95 -3.51 -10.46
C GLU A 111 14.35 -2.54 -9.43
N ALA A 112 13.25 -1.87 -9.76
CA ALA A 112 12.51 -1.02 -8.81
C ALA A 112 12.04 -1.82 -7.57
N LEU A 113 11.50 -3.02 -7.77
CA LEU A 113 11.11 -3.93 -6.67
C LEU A 113 12.32 -4.40 -5.86
N GLN A 114 13.45 -4.72 -6.50
CA GLN A 114 14.66 -5.13 -5.80
C GLN A 114 15.22 -4.01 -4.90
N ILE A 115 15.17 -2.76 -5.36
CA ILE A 115 15.53 -1.60 -4.53
C ILE A 115 14.53 -1.45 -3.38
N ALA A 116 13.22 -1.51 -3.66
CA ALA A 116 12.19 -1.34 -2.63
C ALA A 116 12.23 -2.44 -1.54
N ALA A 117 12.52 -3.69 -1.90
CA ALA A 117 12.74 -4.78 -0.93
C ALA A 117 14.02 -4.57 -0.11
N ASN A 118 15.10 -4.11 -0.75
CA ASN A 118 16.34 -3.76 -0.05
C ASN A 118 16.19 -2.58 0.92
N LEU A 119 15.26 -1.65 0.65
CA LEU A 119 14.89 -0.56 1.55
C LEU A 119 13.99 -1.04 2.70
N GLU A 120 13.05 -1.95 2.43
CA GLU A 120 12.13 -2.52 3.45
C GLU A 120 12.93 -3.23 4.55
N ASN A 121 13.84 -4.13 4.16
CA ASN A 121 14.71 -4.86 5.09
C ASN A 121 15.61 -3.94 5.96
N LYS A 122 15.85 -2.70 5.51
CA LYS A 122 16.69 -1.69 6.17
C LYS A 122 15.88 -0.62 6.90
N ALA A 123 14.55 -0.73 6.96
CA ALA A 123 13.74 0.20 7.72
C ALA A 123 14.00 0.03 9.24
N THR A 124 14.11 1.17 9.94
CA THR A 124 14.49 1.25 11.37
C THR A 124 13.44 1.98 12.22
N ASN A 125 12.35 2.42 11.59
CA ASN A 125 11.21 3.07 12.22
C ASN A 125 9.99 2.97 11.29
N THR A 126 8.81 3.28 11.83
CA THR A 126 7.53 3.25 11.13
C THR A 126 7.51 4.14 9.89
N ASP A 127 8.05 5.36 9.96
CA ASP A 127 8.01 6.33 8.86
C ASP A 127 8.79 5.87 7.62
N HIS A 128 9.99 5.32 7.83
CA HIS A 128 10.82 4.77 6.76
C HIS A 128 10.09 3.60 6.09
N LEU A 129 9.55 2.67 6.88
CA LEU A 129 8.81 1.52 6.35
C LEU A 129 7.55 1.95 5.60
N THR A 130 6.81 2.91 6.14
CA THR A 130 5.61 3.49 5.52
C THR A 130 5.92 4.08 4.13
N THR A 131 7.02 4.83 4.05
CA THR A 131 7.48 5.42 2.78
C THR A 131 7.86 4.34 1.75
N VAL A 132 8.55 3.29 2.19
CA VAL A 132 8.90 2.14 1.34
C VAL A 132 7.68 1.34 0.90
N LEU A 133 6.69 1.13 1.78
CA LEU A 133 5.46 0.44 1.43
C LEU A 133 4.61 1.24 0.44
N TYR A 134 4.60 2.57 0.52
CA TYR A 134 4.00 3.42 -0.53
C TYR A 134 4.76 3.34 -1.86
N LEU A 135 6.09 3.24 -1.85
CA LEU A 135 6.90 2.98 -3.05
C LEU A 135 6.53 1.62 -3.67
N GLN A 136 6.50 0.54 -2.87
CA GLN A 136 6.08 -0.79 -3.35
C GLN A 136 4.65 -0.79 -3.90
N PHE A 137 3.71 -0.16 -3.20
CA PHE A 137 2.33 0.03 -3.66
C PHE A 137 2.28 0.71 -5.04
N ALA A 138 3.05 1.78 -5.25
CA ALA A 138 3.12 2.46 -6.55
C ALA A 138 3.70 1.57 -7.65
N ILE A 139 4.78 0.83 -7.37
CA ILE A 139 5.39 -0.11 -8.33
C ILE A 139 4.39 -1.22 -8.70
N CYS A 140 3.79 -1.89 -7.71
CA CYS A 140 2.83 -2.97 -7.93
C CYS A 140 1.56 -2.50 -8.66
N SER A 141 1.08 -1.28 -8.36
CA SER A 141 -0.05 -0.67 -9.06
C SER A 141 0.28 -0.39 -10.53
N SER A 142 1.49 0.09 -10.84
CA SER A 142 1.93 0.32 -12.23
C SER A 142 2.01 -0.98 -13.05
N LEU A 143 2.32 -2.10 -12.39
CA LEU A 143 2.31 -3.45 -12.97
C LEU A 143 0.90 -4.08 -13.05
N GLN A 144 -0.15 -3.41 -12.57
CA GLN A 144 -1.49 -3.97 -12.39
C GLN A 144 -1.52 -5.27 -11.55
N ASN A 145 -0.52 -5.47 -10.68
CA ASN A 145 -0.43 -6.65 -9.81
C ASN A 145 -1.31 -6.44 -8.58
N LEU A 146 -2.60 -6.76 -8.72
CA LEU A 146 -3.62 -6.55 -7.68
C LEU A 146 -3.29 -7.28 -6.37
N GLU A 147 -2.77 -8.52 -6.44
CA GLU A 147 -2.42 -9.32 -5.26
C GLU A 147 -1.34 -8.62 -4.42
N LYS A 148 -0.22 -8.23 -5.04
CA LYS A 148 0.84 -7.49 -4.33
C LYS A 148 0.38 -6.11 -3.88
N THR A 149 -0.47 -5.44 -4.66
CA THR A 149 -1.05 -4.13 -4.30
C THR A 149 -1.91 -4.24 -3.04
N ILE A 150 -2.74 -5.29 -2.92
CA ILE A 150 -3.51 -5.59 -1.71
C ILE A 150 -2.59 -5.84 -0.52
N VAL A 151 -1.56 -6.68 -0.67
CA VAL A 151 -0.60 -6.96 0.42
C VAL A 151 0.13 -5.69 0.88
N CYS A 152 0.58 -4.81 -0.02
CA CYS A 152 1.17 -3.52 0.36
C CYS A 152 0.20 -2.64 1.16
N LEU A 153 -1.09 -2.62 0.77
CA LEU A 153 -2.12 -1.85 1.48
C LEU A 153 -2.47 -2.46 2.84
N GLN A 154 -2.53 -3.79 2.95
CA GLN A 154 -2.70 -4.50 4.23
C GLN A 154 -1.56 -4.19 5.20
N LYS A 155 -0.30 -4.20 4.72
CA LYS A 155 0.87 -3.78 5.52
C LYS A 155 0.77 -2.32 5.95
N LEU A 156 0.40 -1.40 5.05
CA LEU A 156 0.19 0.02 5.36
C LEU A 156 -0.91 0.25 6.41
N ILE A 157 -2.00 -0.51 6.35
CA ILE A 157 -3.09 -0.47 7.33
C ILE A 157 -2.68 -1.12 8.65
N SER A 158 -1.76 -2.09 8.64
CA SER A 158 -1.21 -2.68 9.87
C SER A 158 -0.39 -1.67 10.67
N LEU A 159 0.28 -0.74 9.99
CA LEU A 159 1.04 0.36 10.60
C LEU A 159 0.17 1.60 10.91
N HIS A 160 -0.90 1.82 10.14
CA HIS A 160 -1.73 3.03 10.20
C HIS A 160 -3.23 2.69 10.07
N PRO A 161 -3.83 1.95 11.03
CA PRO A 161 -5.21 1.46 10.91
C PRO A 161 -6.27 2.56 11.01
N PHE A 162 -5.90 3.75 11.49
CA PHE A 162 -6.73 4.95 11.50
C PHE A 162 -6.58 5.83 10.24
N ASN A 163 -5.75 5.46 9.25
CA ASN A 163 -5.61 6.22 8.00
C ASN A 163 -6.73 5.86 6.98
N PRO A 164 -7.72 6.75 6.74
CA PRO A 164 -8.85 6.44 5.86
C PRO A 164 -8.42 6.17 4.41
N TRP A 165 -7.39 6.83 3.92
CA TRP A 165 -7.00 6.77 2.51
C TRP A 165 -6.42 5.41 2.10
N ASN A 166 -5.84 4.67 3.05
CA ASN A 166 -5.33 3.32 2.80
C ASN A 166 -6.47 2.30 2.77
N TRP A 167 -7.45 2.43 3.67
CA TRP A 167 -8.69 1.63 3.62
C TRP A 167 -9.46 1.86 2.31
N GLY A 168 -9.58 3.11 1.85
CA GLY A 168 -10.26 3.43 0.60
C GLY A 168 -9.59 2.77 -0.61
N LYS A 169 -8.26 2.84 -0.69
CA LYS A 169 -7.47 2.13 -1.73
C LYS A 169 -7.62 0.61 -1.63
N LEU A 170 -7.71 0.05 -0.43
CA LEU A 170 -7.90 -1.40 -0.23
C LEU A 170 -9.29 -1.84 -0.71
N ALA A 171 -10.31 -1.02 -0.47
CA ALA A 171 -11.65 -1.27 -0.98
C ALA A 171 -11.69 -1.31 -2.52
N GLU A 172 -11.07 -0.32 -3.19
CA GLU A 172 -10.90 -0.32 -4.65
C GLU A 172 -10.11 -1.54 -5.15
N ALA A 173 -9.04 -1.93 -4.44
CA ALA A 173 -8.24 -3.09 -4.83
C ALA A 173 -9.04 -4.40 -4.75
N TYR A 174 -9.87 -4.59 -3.71
CA TYR A 174 -10.78 -5.73 -3.60
C TYR A 174 -11.89 -5.71 -4.67
N LEU A 175 -12.45 -4.53 -5.01
CA LEU A 175 -13.41 -4.42 -6.11
C LEU A 175 -12.83 -4.90 -7.44
N ASN A 176 -11.62 -4.45 -7.77
CA ASN A 176 -10.96 -4.78 -9.03
C ASN A 176 -10.50 -6.25 -9.10
N LEU A 177 -10.27 -6.89 -7.95
CA LEU A 177 -9.85 -8.29 -7.87
C LEU A 177 -10.93 -9.27 -8.38
N GLY A 178 -12.20 -9.06 -8.04
CA GLY A 178 -13.30 -9.96 -8.43
C GLY A 178 -13.45 -10.16 -9.96
N PRO A 179 -13.50 -9.08 -10.76
CA PRO A 179 -13.48 -9.15 -12.23
C PRO A 179 -12.19 -9.76 -12.80
N ALA A 180 -11.02 -9.42 -12.23
CA ALA A 180 -9.73 -9.94 -12.70
C ALA A 180 -9.59 -11.47 -12.54
N LEU A 181 -10.06 -12.01 -11.40
CA LEU A 181 -10.13 -13.45 -11.15
C LEU A 181 -11.13 -14.15 -12.08
N SER A 182 -12.20 -13.46 -12.48
CA SER A 182 -13.16 -13.97 -13.45
C SER A 182 -12.54 -14.06 -14.86
N ALA A 183 -11.90 -12.99 -15.33
CA ALA A 183 -11.33 -12.89 -16.68
C ALA A 183 -10.09 -13.78 -16.91
N SER A 184 -9.18 -13.86 -15.93
CA SER A 184 -7.94 -14.66 -16.07
C SER A 184 -8.21 -16.15 -16.32
N SER A 185 -9.32 -16.68 -15.82
CA SER A 185 -9.73 -18.07 -15.99
C SER A 185 -10.28 -18.40 -17.39
N GLN A 186 -10.69 -17.42 -18.19
CA GLN A 186 -11.09 -17.64 -19.60
C GLN A 186 -9.88 -17.79 -20.52
N LYS A 187 -8.77 -17.09 -20.23
CA LYS A 187 -7.56 -17.06 -21.07
C LYS A 187 -6.75 -18.36 -21.05
N ARG A 188 -7.04 -19.31 -20.14
CA ARG A 188 -6.41 -20.65 -20.10
C ARG A 188 -7.04 -21.66 -21.08
N ASN A 189 -8.22 -21.37 -21.64
CA ASN A 189 -9.00 -22.36 -22.40
C ASN A 189 -8.91 -22.21 -23.93
N SER A 190 -8.05 -21.32 -24.46
CA SER A 190 -8.00 -20.99 -25.89
C SER A 190 -6.61 -21.06 -26.54
N CYS A 191 -5.62 -21.69 -25.90
CA CYS A 191 -4.29 -21.93 -26.51
C CYS A 191 -4.04 -23.44 -26.70
N THR A 192 -4.81 -24.07 -27.58
CA THR A 192 -4.43 -25.36 -28.17
C THR A 192 -3.52 -25.14 -29.38
N SER A 193 -2.30 -25.67 -29.26
CA SER A 193 -1.28 -25.92 -30.29
C SER A 193 -1.67 -25.73 -31.77
N SER A 194 -0.84 -24.96 -32.48
CA SER A 194 -0.50 -25.26 -33.87
C SER A 194 1.03 -25.23 -34.04
N ASP A 195 1.63 -26.38 -33.81
CA ASP A 195 3.08 -26.60 -33.93
C ASP A 195 3.50 -26.63 -35.41
N LYS A 196 4.42 -25.75 -35.83
CA LYS A 196 5.19 -25.90 -37.09
C LYS A 196 6.64 -25.43 -36.94
N THR A 197 7.50 -26.44 -36.90
CA THR A 197 8.96 -26.42 -36.89
C THR A 197 9.61 -25.54 -37.95
N ILE A 198 10.52 -24.65 -37.54
CA ILE A 198 11.74 -24.32 -38.32
C ILE A 198 12.93 -24.30 -37.34
N LYS A 199 14.02 -25.00 -37.71
CA LYS A 199 15.29 -25.05 -36.96
C LYS A 199 16.29 -24.01 -37.48
N SER A 200 17.00 -23.36 -36.56
CA SER A 200 18.39 -22.91 -36.71
C SER A 200 18.96 -22.69 -35.30
N SER A 201 19.88 -23.51 -34.78
CA SER A 201 21.36 -23.39 -34.95
C SER A 201 21.85 -21.94 -34.75
N SER A 202 22.77 -21.62 -33.83
CA SER A 202 23.66 -22.47 -33.01
C SER A 202 24.52 -21.64 -32.03
N LEU A 203 24.75 -22.15 -30.78
CA LEU A 203 26.00 -22.07 -29.95
C LEU A 203 26.57 -20.66 -29.59
N HIS A 204 27.28 -20.35 -28.49
CA HIS A 204 27.64 -20.88 -27.15
C HIS A 204 27.81 -19.60 -26.27
N SER A 205 27.70 -19.51 -24.94
CA SER A 205 28.41 -20.17 -23.83
C SER A 205 27.76 -19.63 -22.52
N GLU A 206 27.35 -20.42 -21.52
CA GLU A 206 28.13 -20.75 -20.29
C GLU A 206 29.09 -19.63 -19.82
N LYS A 207 29.20 -19.20 -18.54
CA LYS A 207 28.67 -19.63 -17.23
C LYS A 207 29.08 -18.55 -16.18
N ASP A 208 28.58 -18.43 -14.94
CA ASP A 208 27.45 -19.03 -14.19
C ASP A 208 27.09 -18.08 -13.00
N CYS A 209 25.85 -18.10 -12.45
CA CYS A 209 25.56 -17.65 -11.08
C CYS A 209 24.19 -18.15 -10.60
N LEU A 210 24.20 -19.04 -9.60
CA LEU A 210 23.04 -19.85 -9.22
C LEU A 210 22.10 -19.12 -8.25
N LEU A 211 20.84 -18.94 -8.66
CA LEU A 211 19.73 -18.64 -7.75
C LEU A 211 19.22 -19.93 -7.12
N CYS A 212 18.99 -19.93 -5.81
CA CYS A 212 18.37 -21.05 -5.10
C CYS A 212 17.25 -20.53 -4.18
N PHE A 213 16.01 -20.84 -4.53
CA PHE A 213 14.86 -20.83 -3.65
C PHE A 213 14.16 -22.19 -3.77
N PRO A 214 13.77 -22.85 -2.66
CA PRO A 214 13.17 -24.18 -2.73
C PRO A 214 11.65 -24.10 -2.99
N GLU A 215 11.22 -24.54 -4.17
CA GLU A 215 9.82 -24.94 -4.39
C GLU A 215 9.64 -26.41 -4.00
N THR A 216 8.94 -26.68 -2.90
CA THR A 216 8.45 -28.02 -2.55
C THR A 216 6.95 -28.12 -2.77
N LEU A 217 6.54 -28.70 -3.89
CA LEU A 217 5.18 -29.15 -4.16
C LEU A 217 5.20 -30.67 -4.39
N PRO A 218 4.43 -31.48 -3.64
CA PRO A 218 4.37 -32.93 -3.84
C PRO A 218 3.60 -33.29 -5.12
N GLY A 219 3.99 -34.42 -5.73
CA GLY A 219 3.61 -34.78 -7.09
C GLY A 219 2.12 -35.08 -7.31
N SER A 220 1.68 -34.85 -8.55
CA SER A 220 0.35 -35.21 -9.03
C SER A 220 0.22 -36.72 -9.26
N PRO A 221 -0.91 -37.35 -8.89
CA PRO A 221 -1.26 -38.67 -9.40
C PRO A 221 -1.59 -38.57 -10.90
N ARG A 222 -1.03 -39.47 -11.71
CA ARG A 222 -1.55 -39.70 -13.07
C ARG A 222 -2.93 -40.34 -12.96
N PHE A 223 -3.99 -39.60 -13.29
CA PHE A 223 -5.28 -40.21 -13.57
C PHE A 223 -5.34 -40.65 -15.02
N SER A 224 -5.71 -41.91 -15.22
CA SER A 224 -5.95 -42.53 -16.52
C SER A 224 -7.14 -41.88 -17.23
N VAL A 225 -7.05 -41.79 -18.56
CA VAL A 225 -8.18 -41.37 -19.39
C VAL A 225 -9.19 -42.51 -19.46
N ASP A 226 -10.39 -42.26 -18.94
CA ASP A 226 -11.59 -43.00 -19.33
C ASP A 226 -12.72 -42.02 -19.67
N THR A 227 -13.47 -42.36 -20.72
CA THR A 227 -14.45 -41.46 -21.34
C THR A 227 -15.79 -41.43 -20.60
N SER A 228 -16.13 -40.29 -20.00
CA SER A 228 -17.46 -39.97 -19.47
C SER A 228 -17.90 -38.58 -19.95
N GLY A 229 -19.00 -38.53 -20.71
CA GLY A 229 -19.54 -37.27 -21.26
C GLY A 229 -20.36 -36.43 -20.27
N SER A 230 -20.49 -36.85 -19.01
CA SER A 230 -21.44 -36.26 -18.04
C SER A 230 -20.77 -35.33 -17.01
N ASP A 231 -19.47 -35.52 -16.75
CA ASP A 231 -18.74 -34.77 -15.70
C ASP A 231 -18.49 -33.30 -16.05
N SER A 232 -18.47 -32.95 -17.34
CA SER A 232 -18.20 -31.58 -17.80
C SER A 232 -19.22 -30.56 -17.28
N GLN A 233 -20.51 -30.90 -17.29
CA GLN A 233 -21.58 -30.00 -16.82
C GLN A 233 -21.62 -29.85 -15.30
N GLN A 234 -21.34 -30.91 -14.53
CA GLN A 234 -21.25 -30.81 -13.07
C GLN A 234 -20.04 -29.96 -12.66
N ASN A 235 -18.89 -30.18 -13.30
CA ASN A 235 -17.66 -29.43 -13.03
C ASN A 235 -17.81 -27.94 -13.42
N GLU A 236 -18.49 -27.63 -14.54
CA GLU A 236 -18.79 -26.25 -14.93
C GLU A 236 -19.77 -25.55 -13.95
N LYS A 237 -20.81 -26.25 -13.47
CA LYS A 237 -21.73 -25.73 -12.45
C LYS A 237 -21.03 -25.48 -11.12
N ALA A 238 -20.18 -26.40 -10.67
CA ALA A 238 -19.36 -26.24 -9.47
C ALA A 238 -18.39 -25.05 -9.58
N LEU A 239 -17.72 -24.89 -10.74
CA LEU A 239 -16.83 -23.78 -11.01
C LEU A 239 -17.56 -22.43 -11.03
N LYS A 240 -18.77 -22.37 -11.61
CA LYS A 240 -19.65 -21.18 -11.57
C LYS A 240 -20.07 -20.83 -10.14
N LYS A 241 -20.47 -21.81 -9.32
CA LYS A 241 -20.79 -21.60 -7.89
C LYS A 241 -19.58 -21.07 -7.11
N LYS A 242 -18.38 -21.64 -7.32
CA LYS A 242 -17.12 -21.20 -6.69
C LYS A 242 -16.73 -19.77 -7.10
N ARG A 243 -16.91 -19.39 -8.37
CA ARG A 243 -16.70 -18.01 -8.86
C ARG A 243 -17.65 -17.01 -8.20
N GLY A 244 -18.95 -17.34 -8.12
CA GLY A 244 -19.95 -16.49 -7.47
C GLY A 244 -19.65 -16.24 -5.99
N ALA A 245 -19.25 -17.29 -5.26
CA ALA A 245 -18.84 -17.17 -3.85
C ALA A 245 -17.58 -16.28 -3.68
N LEU A 246 -16.57 -16.45 -4.53
CA LEU A 246 -15.34 -15.65 -4.49
C LEU A 246 -15.60 -14.16 -4.79
N LEU A 247 -16.43 -13.88 -5.80
CA LEU A 247 -16.86 -12.51 -6.13
C LEU A 247 -17.60 -11.86 -4.96
N ARG A 248 -18.58 -12.57 -4.37
CA ARG A 248 -19.31 -12.12 -3.18
C ARG A 248 -18.36 -11.84 -2.01
N GLN A 249 -17.38 -12.70 -1.77
CA GLN A 249 -16.38 -12.49 -0.72
C GLN A 249 -15.54 -11.23 -0.98
N THR A 250 -15.12 -10.96 -2.22
CA THR A 250 -14.42 -9.71 -2.57
C THR A 250 -15.30 -8.47 -2.41
N GLN A 251 -16.60 -8.55 -2.72
CA GLN A 251 -17.56 -7.46 -2.50
C GLN A 251 -17.78 -7.16 -1.01
N ILE A 252 -17.89 -8.19 -0.16
CA ILE A 252 -18.01 -8.02 1.30
C ILE A 252 -16.76 -7.31 1.87
N LYS A 253 -15.56 -7.75 1.48
CA LYS A 253 -14.28 -7.12 1.89
C LYS A 253 -14.18 -5.67 1.43
N ALA A 254 -14.56 -5.38 0.18
CA ALA A 254 -14.59 -4.03 -0.37
C ALA A 254 -15.57 -3.13 0.41
N CYS A 255 -16.79 -3.61 0.66
CA CYS A 255 -17.80 -2.88 1.44
C CYS A 255 -17.32 -2.60 2.87
N ALA A 256 -16.71 -3.59 3.55
CA ALA A 256 -16.13 -3.40 4.88
C ALA A 256 -15.02 -2.33 4.90
N ALA A 257 -14.09 -2.38 3.93
CA ALA A 257 -13.04 -1.38 3.80
C ALA A 257 -13.59 0.03 3.46
N PHE A 258 -14.66 0.14 2.65
CA PHE A 258 -15.34 1.40 2.40
C PHE A 258 -16.05 1.96 3.63
N VAL A 259 -16.78 1.12 4.38
CA VAL A 259 -17.42 1.52 5.64
C VAL A 259 -16.38 2.02 6.63
N ARG A 260 -15.28 1.30 6.80
CA ARG A 260 -14.13 1.73 7.63
C ARG A 260 -13.58 3.08 7.18
N THR A 261 -13.42 3.28 5.86
CA THR A 261 -12.99 4.57 5.30
C THR A 261 -13.95 5.70 5.68
N ARG A 262 -15.26 5.49 5.54
CA ARG A 262 -16.29 6.48 5.90
C ARG A 262 -16.26 6.81 7.39
N LEU A 263 -16.16 5.82 8.27
CA LEU A 263 -16.09 6.02 9.73
C LEU A 263 -14.86 6.85 10.14
N LEU A 264 -13.68 6.56 9.57
CA LEU A 264 -12.44 7.29 9.84
C LEU A 264 -12.45 8.73 9.27
N LEU A 265 -13.13 8.93 8.14
CA LEU A 265 -13.38 10.27 7.60
C LEU A 265 -14.33 11.07 8.50
N GLN A 266 -15.38 10.45 9.03
CA GLN A 266 -16.32 11.08 9.97
C GLN A 266 -15.64 11.46 11.29
N LEU A 267 -14.80 10.58 11.84
CA LEU A 267 -14.00 10.84 13.05
C LEU A 267 -13.16 12.12 12.95
N THR A 268 -12.55 12.36 11.79
CA THR A 268 -11.64 13.50 11.56
C THR A 268 -12.33 14.74 10.98
N GLN A 269 -13.63 14.65 10.65
CA GLN A 269 -14.37 15.69 9.91
C GLN A 269 -14.43 17.02 10.66
N SER A 270 -14.67 17.01 11.98
CA SER A 270 -14.79 18.22 12.81
C SER A 270 -13.49 19.00 12.97
N GLN A 271 -12.35 18.35 12.73
CA GLN A 271 -11.01 18.93 12.83
C GLN A 271 -10.51 19.49 11.48
N GLN A 272 -11.22 19.22 10.39
CA GLN A 272 -10.82 19.59 9.03
C GLN A 272 -11.54 20.85 8.55
N THR A 273 -10.84 21.64 7.74
CA THR A 273 -11.37 22.88 7.14
C THR A 273 -10.98 22.99 5.66
N SER A 274 -11.64 23.89 4.93
CA SER A 274 -11.31 24.20 3.52
C SER A 274 -11.22 22.94 2.64
N PHE A 275 -10.24 22.85 1.74
CA PHE A 275 -10.04 21.74 0.79
C PHE A 275 -9.92 20.36 1.45
N ALA A 276 -9.47 20.27 2.70
CA ALA A 276 -9.39 18.99 3.42
C ALA A 276 -10.80 18.47 3.75
N LEU A 277 -11.67 19.34 4.27
CA LEU A 277 -13.06 19.03 4.57
C LEU A 277 -13.87 18.75 3.28
N GLU A 278 -13.66 19.56 2.24
CA GLU A 278 -14.31 19.34 0.93
C GLU A 278 -13.96 17.95 0.36
N ARG A 279 -12.67 17.59 0.35
CA ARG A 279 -12.21 16.28 -0.09
C ARG A 279 -12.80 15.16 0.76
N ASN A 280 -12.88 15.34 2.08
CA ASN A 280 -13.49 14.36 2.99
C ASN A 280 -14.97 14.11 2.63
N LEU A 281 -15.79 15.17 2.62
CA LEU A 281 -17.22 15.08 2.32
C LEU A 281 -17.48 14.48 0.93
N LYS A 282 -16.72 14.90 -0.09
CA LYS A 282 -16.78 14.31 -1.43
C LYS A 282 -16.45 12.81 -1.41
N THR A 283 -15.42 12.41 -0.68
CA THR A 283 -15.04 10.99 -0.58
C THR A 283 -16.13 10.16 0.12
N GLN A 284 -16.76 10.70 1.16
CA GLN A 284 -17.90 10.02 1.82
C GLN A 284 -19.08 9.83 0.85
N GLN A 285 -19.41 10.83 0.04
CA GLN A 285 -20.47 10.73 -0.97
C GLN A 285 -20.14 9.70 -2.06
N GLU A 286 -18.90 9.70 -2.59
CA GLU A 286 -18.45 8.69 -3.57
C GLU A 286 -18.50 7.26 -3.01
N ILE A 287 -18.21 7.09 -1.72
CA ILE A 287 -18.34 5.80 -1.02
C ILE A 287 -19.81 5.37 -0.92
N GLU A 288 -20.69 6.28 -0.50
CA GLU A 288 -22.13 6.01 -0.37
C GLU A 288 -22.75 5.58 -1.71
N ASP A 289 -22.38 6.26 -2.80
CA ASP A 289 -22.87 5.91 -4.15
C ASP A 289 -22.32 4.57 -4.66
N LYS A 290 -21.07 4.21 -4.32
CA LYS A 290 -20.53 2.87 -4.56
C LYS A 290 -21.21 1.80 -3.71
N MET A 291 -21.52 2.11 -2.45
CA MET A 291 -22.15 1.17 -1.52
C MET A 291 -23.55 0.73 -1.96
N LYS A 292 -24.33 1.65 -2.53
CA LYS A 292 -25.64 1.33 -3.16
C LYS A 292 -25.51 0.24 -4.24
N GLY A 293 -24.37 0.19 -4.94
CA GLY A 293 -24.08 -0.81 -5.98
C GLY A 293 -23.88 -2.25 -5.48
N PHE A 294 -23.69 -2.47 -4.17
CA PHE A 294 -23.57 -3.83 -3.61
C PHE A 294 -24.92 -4.51 -3.33
N CYS A 295 -26.01 -3.74 -3.21
CA CYS A 295 -27.34 -4.25 -2.87
C CYS A 295 -27.40 -5.11 -1.59
N PHE A 296 -26.57 -4.81 -0.57
CA PHE A 296 -26.67 -5.45 0.75
C PHE A 296 -27.91 -4.94 1.50
N LYS A 297 -28.44 -5.78 2.42
CA LYS A 297 -29.52 -5.38 3.34
C LYS A 297 -28.99 -4.38 4.37
N GLU A 298 -29.85 -3.49 4.85
CA GLU A 298 -29.53 -2.51 5.89
C GLU A 298 -28.94 -3.17 7.15
N GLU A 299 -29.55 -4.27 7.63
CA GLU A 299 -29.06 -5.09 8.74
C GLU A 299 -27.60 -5.53 8.56
N SER A 300 -27.21 -5.88 7.33
CA SER A 300 -25.85 -6.28 7.00
C SER A 300 -24.88 -5.10 6.95
N LEU A 301 -25.34 -3.92 6.51
CA LEU A 301 -24.54 -2.69 6.50
C LEU A 301 -24.32 -2.13 7.92
N LEU A 302 -25.32 -2.26 8.79
CA LEU A 302 -25.23 -1.93 10.22
C LEU A 302 -24.21 -2.83 10.92
N LEU A 303 -24.29 -4.15 10.74
CA LEU A 303 -23.29 -5.09 11.27
C LEU A 303 -21.87 -4.78 10.79
N ILE A 304 -21.68 -4.52 9.48
CA ILE A 304 -20.36 -4.15 8.95
C ILE A 304 -19.87 -2.84 9.59
N SER A 305 -20.76 -1.88 9.85
CA SER A 305 -20.42 -0.62 10.51
C SER A 305 -20.04 -0.80 11.98
N GLU A 306 -20.72 -1.69 12.70
CA GLU A 306 -20.39 -2.06 14.08
C GLU A 306 -19.01 -2.72 14.16
N VAL A 307 -18.77 -3.79 13.37
CA VAL A 307 -17.49 -4.51 13.38
C VAL A 307 -16.33 -3.62 12.92
N MET A 308 -16.49 -2.83 11.87
CA MET A 308 -15.43 -1.92 11.41
C MET A 308 -15.31 -0.64 12.25
N GLY A 309 -16.15 -0.46 13.29
CA GLY A 309 -16.12 0.64 14.24
C GLY A 309 -15.62 0.28 15.66
N GLU A 310 -15.50 -1.01 15.99
CA GLU A 310 -15.21 -1.54 17.34
C GLU A 310 -13.91 -1.01 17.99
N ASP A 311 -12.94 -0.59 17.20
CA ASP A 311 -11.68 0.00 17.66
C ASP A 311 -11.60 1.53 17.52
N ILE A 312 -12.63 2.18 16.97
CA ILE A 312 -12.71 3.64 16.85
C ILE A 312 -13.24 4.25 18.15
N VAL A 313 -12.49 4.05 19.24
CA VAL A 313 -12.77 4.59 20.58
C VAL A 313 -11.61 5.46 21.08
N PRO A 314 -11.87 6.53 21.87
CA PRO A 314 -10.85 7.51 22.25
C PRO A 314 -9.60 6.94 22.92
N GLU A 315 -9.74 5.83 23.66
CA GLU A 315 -8.67 5.13 24.36
C GLU A 315 -7.67 4.53 23.36
N LYS A 316 -8.16 3.69 22.43
CA LYS A 316 -7.33 3.02 21.43
C LYS A 316 -6.66 4.01 20.47
N ILE A 317 -7.34 5.11 20.14
CA ILE A 317 -6.79 6.17 19.29
C ILE A 317 -5.58 6.83 19.97
N LYS A 318 -5.64 7.10 21.28
CA LYS A 318 -4.51 7.69 22.03
C LYS A 318 -3.32 6.72 22.12
N ASP A 319 -3.56 5.46 22.43
CA ASP A 319 -2.50 4.44 22.57
C ASP A 319 -1.69 4.26 21.27
N GLU A 320 -2.35 4.36 20.12
CA GLU A 320 -1.70 4.24 18.81
C GLU A 320 -0.91 5.50 18.43
N VAL A 321 -1.48 6.71 18.62
CA VAL A 321 -0.78 7.99 18.38
C VAL A 321 0.51 8.11 19.22
N HIS A 322 0.52 7.57 20.45
CA HIS A 322 1.72 7.51 21.29
C HIS A 322 2.72 6.40 20.90
N THR A 323 2.36 5.53 19.94
CA THR A 323 3.16 4.38 19.51
C THR A 323 3.75 4.54 18.10
N GLU A 324 3.20 5.42 17.26
CA GLU A 324 3.68 5.66 15.88
C GLU A 324 5.19 5.96 15.79
N VAL A 325 5.73 6.80 16.69
CA VAL A 325 7.13 7.26 16.67
C VAL A 325 8.06 6.41 17.55
N ARG A 326 8.10 5.09 17.32
CA ARG A 326 9.12 4.22 17.94
C ARG A 326 10.22 3.86 16.93
N CYS A 327 11.46 4.21 17.25
CA CYS A 327 12.65 3.66 16.61
C CYS A 327 12.85 2.20 17.07
N VAL A 328 12.17 1.28 16.40
CA VAL A 328 12.24 -0.17 16.65
C VAL A 328 13.19 -0.81 15.64
N GLY A 329 14.10 -1.66 16.11
CA GLY A 329 15.01 -2.40 15.23
C GLY A 329 14.26 -3.23 14.18
N SER A 330 14.82 -3.31 12.96
CA SER A 330 14.18 -3.89 11.76
C SER A 330 13.40 -5.20 12.00
N ALA A 331 13.94 -6.13 12.81
CA ALA A 331 13.27 -7.38 13.14
C ALA A 331 11.94 -7.19 13.91
N ALA A 332 11.91 -6.32 14.92
CA ALA A 332 10.70 -6.07 15.71
C ALA A 332 9.73 -5.11 14.99
N LEU A 333 10.23 -4.26 14.09
CA LEU A 333 9.40 -3.51 13.15
C LEU A 333 8.71 -4.45 12.14
N THR A 334 9.44 -5.44 11.62
CA THR A 334 8.88 -6.48 10.73
C THR A 334 7.81 -7.31 11.45
N ALA A 335 8.04 -7.68 12.71
CA ALA A 335 7.05 -8.38 13.55
C ALA A 335 5.84 -7.51 13.96
N SER A 336 5.91 -6.19 13.81
CA SER A 336 4.78 -5.27 14.05
C SER A 336 3.85 -5.15 12.84
N VAL A 337 4.28 -5.66 11.67
CA VAL A 337 3.47 -5.73 10.46
C VAL A 337 2.91 -7.14 10.32
N ILE A 338 1.64 -7.24 9.93
CA ILE A 338 0.99 -8.52 9.65
C ILE A 338 1.79 -9.32 8.61
N ALA A 339 2.08 -10.59 8.93
CA ALA A 339 2.98 -11.44 8.16
C ALA A 339 2.31 -12.05 6.92
N SER A 340 0.97 -12.13 6.88
CA SER A 340 0.22 -12.70 5.76
C SER A 340 -1.13 -12.03 5.50
N SER A 341 -1.63 -12.11 4.26
CA SER A 341 -2.99 -11.65 3.94
C SER A 341 -4.07 -12.41 4.73
N GLU A 342 -3.82 -13.66 5.13
CA GLU A 342 -4.78 -14.44 5.92
C GLU A 342 -4.92 -13.87 7.33
N GLU A 343 -3.82 -13.59 8.01
CA GLU A 343 -3.78 -12.93 9.32
C GLU A 343 -4.47 -11.54 9.29
N PHE A 344 -4.30 -10.77 8.21
CA PHE A 344 -5.00 -9.49 8.04
C PHE A 344 -6.51 -9.67 7.94
N GLU A 345 -6.95 -10.61 7.10
CA GLU A 345 -8.37 -10.88 6.90
C GLU A 345 -9.02 -11.50 8.13
N ASP A 346 -8.29 -12.30 8.90
CA ASP A 346 -8.77 -12.86 10.16
C ASP A 346 -8.88 -11.79 11.27
N LYS A 347 -7.96 -10.80 11.31
CA LYS A 347 -8.06 -9.65 12.22
C LYS A 347 -9.28 -8.76 11.90
N TRP A 348 -9.47 -8.40 10.63
CA TRP A 348 -10.41 -7.34 10.26
C TRP A 348 -11.75 -7.80 9.69
N PHE A 349 -11.83 -8.99 9.09
CA PHE A 349 -13.03 -9.43 8.35
C PHE A 349 -13.66 -10.72 8.87
N LYS A 350 -13.05 -11.42 9.84
CA LYS A 350 -13.55 -12.70 10.37
C LYS A 350 -14.97 -12.63 10.91
N LYS A 351 -15.26 -11.71 11.83
CA LYS A 351 -16.61 -11.51 12.39
C LYS A 351 -17.67 -11.27 11.30
N ILE A 352 -17.32 -10.51 10.27
CA ILE A 352 -18.19 -10.25 9.11
C ILE A 352 -18.40 -11.53 8.29
N LYS A 353 -17.30 -12.21 7.91
CA LYS A 353 -17.31 -13.47 7.14
C LYS A 353 -18.18 -14.53 7.82
N ASP A 354 -17.99 -14.75 9.12
CA ASP A 354 -18.70 -15.77 9.89
C ASP A 354 -20.21 -15.51 9.91
N HIS A 355 -20.62 -14.23 10.02
CA HIS A 355 -22.03 -13.84 9.95
C HIS A 355 -22.65 -14.06 8.57
N PHE A 356 -21.95 -13.71 7.48
CA PHE A 356 -22.45 -13.96 6.12
C PHE A 356 -22.53 -15.48 5.81
N CYS A 357 -21.59 -16.29 6.32
CA CYS A 357 -21.67 -17.74 6.24
C CYS A 357 -22.89 -18.30 7.00
N SER A 358 -23.20 -17.77 8.18
CA SER A 358 -24.39 -18.16 8.95
C SER A 358 -25.69 -17.90 8.18
N ILE A 359 -25.84 -16.70 7.60
CA ILE A 359 -26.99 -16.32 6.76
C ILE A 359 -27.15 -17.29 5.57
N GLU A 360 -26.07 -17.59 4.84
CA GLU A 360 -26.13 -18.49 3.68
C GLU A 360 -26.54 -19.92 4.06
N ASN A 361 -26.18 -20.38 5.25
CA ASN A 361 -26.57 -21.70 5.77
C ASN A 361 -28.03 -21.73 6.24
N GLN A 362 -28.53 -20.65 6.85
CA GLN A 362 -29.95 -20.54 7.23
C GLN A 362 -30.86 -20.61 6.00
N PHE A 363 -30.59 -19.80 4.97
CA PHE A 363 -31.37 -19.84 3.72
C PHE A 363 -31.33 -21.19 3.01
N GLN A 364 -30.18 -21.90 3.04
CA GLN A 364 -30.10 -23.25 2.47
C GLN A 364 -30.93 -24.28 3.25
N THR A 365 -31.01 -24.13 4.58
CA THR A 365 -31.82 -24.99 5.44
C THR A 365 -33.32 -24.74 5.24
N GLU A 366 -33.75 -23.49 5.17
CA GLU A 366 -35.16 -23.12 4.93
C GLU A 366 -35.68 -23.64 3.58
N ILE A 367 -34.87 -23.53 2.51
CA ILE A 367 -35.22 -24.05 1.18
C ILE A 367 -35.36 -25.59 1.18
N GLN A 368 -34.60 -26.30 2.02
CA GLN A 368 -34.71 -27.76 2.16
C GLN A 368 -35.89 -28.22 3.03
N ILE A 369 -36.50 -27.33 3.81
CA ILE A 369 -37.68 -27.62 4.63
C ILE A 369 -38.98 -27.32 3.85
N LEU A 370 -38.91 -26.48 2.82
CA LEU A 370 -40.03 -26.07 1.96
C LEU A 370 -40.13 -26.86 0.63
N ALA A 371 -39.32 -27.91 0.45
CA ALA A 371 -39.27 -28.77 -0.73
C ALA A 371 -39.59 -30.23 -0.40
#